data_AF-A0A3N5STV3-F1
#
_entry.id   AF-A0A3N5STV3-F1
#
_cell.length_a   1.000
_cell.length_b   1.000
_cell.length_c   1.000
_cell.angle_alpha   90.00
_cell.angle_beta   90.00
_cell.angle_gamma   90.00
#
_symmetry.space_group_name_H-M   'P 1'
#
loop_
_entity.id
_entity.type
_entity.pdbx_description
1 polymer ?
#
loop_
_entity_poly.entity_id
_entity_poly.type
_entity_poly.pdbx_seq_one_letter_code
_entity_poly.pdbx_strand_id
1 'polypeptide(L)'
;MSNKRFLLIITLLLLAAMIVPALPAGAQDPTYGEAPMLAAKVAAGELPPVEERLPENPRVVELAEGETVGVYGGIWNRGWRGVNDFHCFG
;
A
#
# COMPACT_ATOMS: atom_id res chain seq x y z
N MET A 1 -29.64 -8.50 -43.56
CA MET A 1 -29.37 -7.35 -42.67
C MET A 1 -28.12 -6.64 -43.16
N SER A 2 -28.22 -5.37 -43.54
CA SER A 2 -27.13 -4.66 -44.23
C SER A 2 -25.90 -4.49 -43.32
N ASN A 3 -24.80 -5.10 -43.75
CA ASN A 3 -23.41 -4.97 -43.28
C ASN A 3 -22.94 -3.53 -42.96
N LYS A 4 -23.61 -2.51 -43.51
CA LYS A 4 -23.34 -1.09 -43.19
C LYS A 4 -23.68 -0.74 -41.73
N ARG A 5 -24.74 -1.33 -41.15
CA ARG A 5 -25.12 -1.11 -39.74
C ARG A 5 -24.13 -1.77 -38.79
N PHE A 6 -23.60 -2.93 -39.18
CA PHE A 6 -22.58 -3.65 -38.42
C PHE A 6 -21.24 -2.89 -38.45
N LEU A 7 -20.84 -2.38 -39.61
CA LEU A 7 -19.63 -1.56 -39.76
C LEU A 7 -19.72 -0.25 -38.94
N LEU A 8 -20.88 0.42 -38.95
CA LEU A 8 -21.11 1.64 -38.15
C LEU A 8 -20.98 1.41 -36.64
N ILE A 9 -21.48 0.28 -36.13
CA ILE A 9 -21.36 -0.07 -34.70
C ILE A 9 -19.91 -0.33 -34.32
N ILE A 10 -19.15 -1.06 -35.15
CA ILE A 10 -17.72 -1.29 -34.91
C ILE A 10 -16.93 0.02 -34.96
N THR A 11 -17.27 0.90 -35.89
CA THR A 11 -16.60 2.21 -36.01
C THR A 11 -16.90 3.10 -34.80
N LEU A 12 -18.15 3.09 -34.29
CA LEU A 12 -18.54 3.79 -33.07
C LEU A 12 -17.87 3.23 -31.81
N LEU A 13 -17.73 1.91 -31.71
CA LEU A 13 -17.01 1.27 -30.60
C LEU A 13 -15.52 1.58 -30.61
N LEU A 14 -14.89 1.60 -31.80
CA LEU A 14 -13.49 1.99 -31.96
C LEU A 14 -13.27 3.48 -31.66
N LEU A 15 -14.23 4.35 -32.02
CA LEU A 15 -14.17 5.77 -31.69
C LEU A 15 -14.33 6.00 -30.18
N ALA A 16 -15.21 5.26 -29.50
CA ALA A 16 -15.39 5.34 -28.06
C ALA A 16 -14.15 4.87 -27.27
N ALA A 17 -13.46 3.84 -27.75
CA ALA A 17 -12.21 3.35 -27.16
C ALA A 17 -11.04 4.34 -27.29
N MET A 18 -11.04 5.18 -28.34
CA MET A 18 -10.04 6.23 -28.55
C MET A 18 -10.28 7.52 -27.72
N ILE A 19 -11.43 7.63 -27.04
CA ILE A 19 -11.78 8.76 -26.15
C ILE A 19 -11.60 8.36 -24.67
N VAL A 20 -10.86 7.29 -24.38
CA VAL A 20 -10.35 7.02 -23.03
C VAL A 20 -8.93 7.62 -22.96
N PRO A 21 -8.76 8.95 -22.83
CA PRO A 21 -7.43 9.49 -22.60
C PRO A 21 -6.97 8.87 -21.28
N ALA A 22 -5.70 8.47 -21.26
CA ALA A 22 -4.98 8.00 -20.09
C ALA A 22 -5.46 8.74 -18.86
N LEU A 23 -6.21 8.05 -18.00
CA LEU A 23 -6.37 8.48 -16.63
C LEU A 23 -4.94 8.68 -16.14
N PRO A 24 -4.57 9.87 -15.62
CA PRO A 24 -3.35 9.93 -14.83
C PRO A 24 -3.47 8.78 -13.85
N ALA A 25 -2.48 7.90 -13.81
CA ALA A 25 -2.35 6.97 -12.72
C ALA A 25 -2.32 7.86 -11.49
N GLY A 26 -3.49 8.03 -10.86
CA GLY A 26 -3.62 8.81 -9.65
C GLY A 26 -2.57 8.21 -8.75
N ALA A 27 -1.69 9.06 -8.22
CA ALA A 27 -1.02 8.72 -6.99
C ALA A 27 -2.16 8.24 -6.08
N GLN A 28 -2.27 6.93 -5.94
CA GLN A 28 -3.17 6.35 -4.97
C GLN A 28 -2.60 6.89 -3.69
N ASP A 29 -3.27 7.85 -3.04
CA ASP A 29 -2.94 8.21 -1.67
C ASP A 29 -2.87 6.87 -0.94
N PRO A 30 -1.66 6.40 -0.59
CA PRO A 30 -1.53 5.05 -0.12
C PRO A 30 -2.24 5.02 1.23
N THR A 31 -3.38 4.35 1.31
CA THR A 31 -4.01 4.08 2.61
C THR A 31 -3.03 3.21 3.37
N TYR A 32 -2.32 3.81 4.33
CA TYR A 32 -1.30 3.11 5.09
C TYR A 32 -1.97 2.18 6.10
N GLY A 33 -1.53 0.94 6.16
CA GLY A 33 -1.92 0.02 7.21
C GLY A 33 -1.15 0.31 8.50
N GLU A 34 -1.79 0.18 9.65
CA GLU A 34 -1.13 0.27 10.96
C GLU A 34 -1.41 -0.95 11.84
N ALA A 35 -0.60 -1.14 12.88
CA ALA A 35 -0.80 -2.23 13.82
C ALA A 35 -2.14 -2.09 14.58
N PRO A 36 -2.89 -3.18 14.85
CA PRO A 36 -4.19 -3.11 15.53
C PRO A 36 -4.15 -2.40 16.89
N MET A 37 -3.04 -2.51 17.62
CA MET A 37 -2.85 -1.81 18.90
C MET A 37 -2.75 -0.29 18.75
N LEU A 38 -2.32 0.21 17.60
CA LEU A 38 -2.24 1.65 17.31
C LEU A 38 -3.58 2.17 16.83
N ALA A 39 -4.27 1.43 15.96
CA ALA A 39 -5.62 1.77 15.53
C ALA A 39 -6.59 1.94 16.71
N ALA A 40 -6.48 1.10 17.75
CA ALA A 40 -7.25 1.25 18.98
C ALA A 40 -6.97 2.58 19.71
N LYS A 41 -5.72 3.07 19.71
CA LYS A 41 -5.33 4.35 20.30
C LYS A 41 -5.79 5.54 19.47
N VAL A 42 -5.78 5.41 18.14
CA VAL A 42 -6.34 6.42 17.23
C VAL A 42 -7.84 6.55 17.45
N ALA A 43 -8.56 5.42 17.53
CA ALA A 43 -9.99 5.41 17.85
C ALA A 43 -10.31 6.00 19.24
N ALA A 44 -9.40 5.85 20.21
CA ALA A 44 -9.50 6.47 21.53
C ALA A 44 -9.13 7.96 21.54
N GLY A 45 -8.60 8.51 20.44
CA GLY A 45 -8.14 9.90 20.36
C GLY A 45 -6.80 10.16 21.09
N GLU A 46 -6.11 9.11 21.53
CA GLU A 46 -4.82 9.21 22.22
C GLU A 46 -3.65 9.36 21.24
N LEU A 47 -3.86 9.00 19.97
CA LEU A 47 -2.84 9.03 18.93
C LEU A 47 -3.41 9.64 17.64
N PRO A 48 -2.65 10.49 16.91
CA PRO A 48 -3.05 10.94 15.58
C PRO A 48 -3.13 9.80 14.56
N PRO A 49 -3.93 9.95 13.49
CA PRO A 49 -3.99 9.02 12.37
C PRO A 49 -2.61 8.72 11.75
N VAL A 50 -2.48 7.58 11.07
CA VAL A 50 -1.19 7.15 10.49
C VAL A 50 -0.68 8.11 9.41
N GLU A 51 -1.59 8.71 8.66
CA GLU A 51 -1.33 9.67 7.59
C GLU A 51 -0.66 10.94 8.11
N GLU A 52 -1.04 11.39 9.32
CA GLU A 52 -0.45 12.58 9.95
C GLU A 52 0.90 12.28 10.61
N ARG A 53 1.17 11.03 10.94
CA ARG A 53 2.42 10.61 11.61
C ARG A 53 3.54 10.32 10.63
N LEU A 54 3.21 9.89 9.41
CA LEU A 54 4.20 9.59 8.39
C LEU A 54 4.68 10.89 7.71
N PRO A 55 5.96 10.98 7.33
CA PRO A 55 6.44 12.09 6.50
C PRO A 55 5.81 12.00 5.10
N GLU A 56 5.78 13.13 4.38
CA GLU A 56 5.25 13.20 2.99
C GLU A 56 5.86 12.13 2.07
N ASN A 57 7.14 11.80 2.26
CA ASN A 57 7.85 10.78 1.49
C ASN A 57 8.39 9.69 2.43
N PRO A 58 7.58 8.68 2.80
CA PRO A 58 8.04 7.60 3.65
C PRO A 58 9.01 6.69 2.91
N ARG A 59 10.02 6.19 3.63
CA ARG A 59 10.93 5.17 3.10
C ARG A 59 10.15 3.87 2.89
N VAL A 60 10.15 3.39 1.66
CA VAL A 60 9.66 2.05 1.33
C VAL A 60 10.81 1.05 1.52
N VAL A 61 10.55 -0.02 2.27
CA VAL A 61 11.51 -1.11 2.47
C VAL A 61 11.14 -2.23 1.50
N GLU A 62 12.06 -2.53 0.59
CA GLU A 62 11.90 -3.66 -0.33
C GLU A 62 12.18 -4.97 0.40
N LEU A 63 11.37 -5.99 0.10
CA LEU A 63 11.54 -7.33 0.63
C LEU A 63 12.69 -8.03 -0.09
N ALA A 64 13.39 -8.94 0.59
CA ALA A 64 14.37 -9.77 -0.09
C ALA A 64 13.69 -10.75 -1.05
N GLU A 65 14.43 -11.25 -2.04
CA GLU A 65 13.92 -12.23 -3.00
C GLU A 65 13.38 -13.48 -2.28
N GLY A 66 12.11 -13.80 -2.54
CA GLY A 66 11.44 -14.96 -1.95
C GLY A 66 10.75 -14.70 -0.60
N GLU A 67 10.84 -13.49 -0.04
CA GLU A 67 10.09 -13.11 1.16
C GLU A 67 8.66 -12.65 0.84
N THR A 68 7.79 -12.67 1.85
CA THR A 68 6.40 -12.22 1.76
C THR A 68 6.15 -11.03 2.69
N VAL A 69 5.10 -10.25 2.38
CA VAL A 69 4.67 -9.14 3.22
C VAL A 69 4.27 -9.66 4.61
N GLY A 70 4.84 -9.08 5.65
CA GLY A 70 4.57 -9.45 7.03
C GLY A 70 3.15 -9.11 7.49
N VAL A 71 2.71 -9.77 8.56
CA VAL A 71 1.42 -9.51 9.23
C VAL A 71 1.69 -8.88 10.60
N TYR A 72 0.94 -7.84 10.95
CA TYR A 72 1.09 -7.17 12.24
C TYR A 72 0.73 -8.08 13.42
N GLY A 73 1.55 -8.03 14.47
CA GLY A 73 1.26 -8.66 15.77
C GLY A 73 2.39 -9.57 16.27
N GLY A 74 2.10 -10.30 17.35
CA GLY A 74 3.04 -11.19 18.02
C GLY A 74 3.91 -10.50 19.07
N ILE A 75 4.73 -11.31 19.76
CA ILE A 75 5.69 -10.87 20.77
C ILE A 75 7.04 -11.50 20.42
N TRP A 76 8.07 -10.67 20.21
CA TRP A 76 9.43 -11.15 19.99
C TRP A 76 10.12 -11.43 21.32
N ASN A 77 10.08 -12.69 21.76
CA ASN A 77 10.75 -13.12 22.99
C ASN A 77 12.24 -13.33 22.73
N ARG A 78 13.08 -12.47 23.31
CA ARG A 78 14.55 -12.58 23.25
C ARG A 78 15.11 -12.80 24.64
N GLY A 79 16.17 -13.60 24.74
CA GLY A 79 17.01 -13.68 25.94
C GLY A 79 18.12 -12.65 25.87
N TRP A 80 18.31 -11.87 26.94
CA TRP A 80 19.41 -10.93 27.08
C TRP A 80 20.06 -11.12 28.45
N ARG A 81 21.37 -11.42 28.48
CA ARG A 81 22.11 -11.71 29.72
C ARG A 81 22.82 -10.48 30.32
N GLY A 82 22.52 -9.27 29.82
CA GLY A 82 23.11 -8.00 30.28
C GLY A 82 24.23 -7.50 29.36
N VAL A 83 24.97 -6.48 29.79
CA VAL A 83 25.97 -5.79 28.97
C VAL A 83 27.09 -6.72 28.44
N ASN A 84 27.40 -7.81 29.16
CA ASN A 84 28.37 -8.81 28.73
C ASN A 84 27.88 -9.69 27.56
N ASP A 85 26.61 -9.60 27.19
CA ASP A 85 26.00 -10.28 26.05
C ASP A 85 26.23 -9.43 24.78
N PHE A 86 27.50 -9.32 24.39
CA PHE A 86 28.07 -8.34 23.43
C PHE A 86 27.74 -8.63 21.96
N HIS A 87 26.52 -9.05 21.63
CA HIS A 87 26.07 -9.21 20.23
C HIS A 87 25.13 -8.06 19.78
N CYS A 88 25.15 -6.93 20.49
CA CYS A 88 24.31 -5.78 20.20
C CYS A 88 25.03 -4.62 19.47
N PHE A 89 26.25 -4.81 18.99
CA PHE A 89 26.86 -3.90 18.02
C PHE A 89 26.78 -4.52 16.63
N GLY A 90 25.75 -4.14 15.89
CA GLY A 90 25.67 -4.22 14.42
C GLY A 90 26.02 -5.53 13.76
#